data_AF-A0A2D6UU56-F1
#
_entry.id   AF-A0A2D6UU56-F1
#
_cell.length_a   1.000
_cell.length_b   1.000
_cell.length_c   1.000
_cell.angle_alpha   90.00
_cell.angle_beta   90.00
_cell.angle_gamma   90.00
#
_symmetry.space_group_name_H-M   'P 1'
#
loop_
_entity.id
_entity.type
_entity.pdbx_description
1 polymer ?
#
loop_
_entity_poly.entity_id
_entity_poly.type
_entity_poly.pdbx_seq_one_letter_code
_entity_poly.pdbx_strand_id
1 'polypeptide(L)'
;MGEHFSGTVLAGSFHYGLAVVTATELLAGLLSAAGVVWLLLGWGIVPGIVGALFAAISGCILMTGQRLAKDYVGAAALVPYFLIAIIGLYIYQM
;
A
#
# COMPACT_ATOMS: atom_id res chain seq x y z
N MET A 1 -8.89 20.59 -9.62
CA MET A 1 -8.61 19.14 -9.47
C MET A 1 -8.87 18.32 -10.74
N GLY A 2 -9.70 18.76 -11.71
CA GLY A 2 -9.85 18.09 -13.01
C GLY A 2 -8.83 18.47 -14.08
N GLU A 3 -8.17 19.63 -13.96
CA GLU A 3 -7.27 20.15 -15.03
C GLU A 3 -5.91 19.44 -15.09
N HIS A 4 -5.49 18.75 -14.03
CA HIS A 4 -4.19 18.08 -13.98
C HIS A 4 -4.11 16.79 -14.83
N PHE A 5 -5.25 16.31 -15.35
CA PHE A 5 -5.36 15.06 -16.09
C PHE A 5 -5.99 15.21 -17.47
N SER A 6 -6.13 16.44 -17.98
CA SER A 6 -6.71 16.78 -19.29
C SER A 6 -5.78 16.45 -20.49
N GLY A 7 -5.04 15.35 -20.44
CA GLY A 7 -4.11 14.99 -21.51
C GLY A 7 -3.47 13.61 -21.42
N THR A 8 -4.00 12.69 -20.62
CA THR A 8 -3.43 11.33 -20.50
C THR A 8 -4.49 10.27 -20.75
N VAL A 9 -4.12 9.22 -21.49
CA VAL A 9 -4.95 8.07 -21.91
C VAL A 9 -5.68 7.38 -20.74
N LEU A 10 -5.30 7.66 -19.49
CA LEU A 10 -5.87 7.10 -18.26
C LEU A 10 -6.84 8.01 -17.50
N ALA A 11 -7.23 9.19 -18.03
CA ALA A 11 -8.16 10.08 -17.33
C ALA A 11 -9.53 9.40 -17.01
N GLY A 12 -9.97 8.45 -17.82
CA GLY A 12 -11.17 7.64 -17.57
C GLY A 12 -11.00 6.50 -16.55
N SER A 13 -9.79 5.94 -16.42
CA SER A 13 -9.50 4.78 -15.57
C SER A 13 -8.90 5.13 -14.20
N PHE A 14 -8.66 6.43 -13.94
CA PHE A 14 -8.12 6.93 -12.69
C PHE A 14 -8.96 6.49 -11.46
N HIS A 15 -10.28 6.56 -11.57
CA HIS A 15 -11.20 6.16 -10.51
C HIS A 15 -11.11 4.66 -10.18
N TYR A 16 -10.86 3.81 -11.19
CA TYR A 16 -10.67 2.37 -10.97
C TYR A 16 -9.34 2.09 -10.27
N GLY A 17 -8.25 2.77 -10.66
CA GLY A 17 -6.96 2.65 -9.99
C GLY A 17 -7.04 3.06 -8.51
N LEU A 18 -7.75 4.15 -8.22
CA LEU A 18 -7.96 4.62 -6.85
C LEU A 18 -8.79 3.61 -6.04
N ALA A 19 -9.89 3.09 -6.59
CA ALA A 19 -10.71 2.08 -5.91
C ALA A 19 -9.92 0.80 -5.57
N VAL A 20 -9.08 0.33 -6.49
CA VAL A 20 -8.23 -0.85 -6.26
C VAL A 20 -7.19 -0.59 -5.18
N VAL A 21 -6.54 0.58 -5.19
CA VAL A 21 -5.59 0.97 -4.13
C VAL A 21 -6.31 1.04 -2.78
N THR A 22 -7.44 1.73 -2.69
CA THR A 22 -8.18 1.85 -1.42
C THR A 22 -8.64 0.50 -0.89
N ALA A 23 -9.10 -0.40 -1.76
CA ALA A 23 -9.44 -1.76 -1.35
C ALA A 23 -8.21 -2.53 -0.82
N THR A 24 -7.07 -2.39 -1.49
CA THR A 24 -5.80 -3.04 -1.08
C THR A 24 -5.28 -2.46 0.23
N GLU A 25 -5.37 -1.14 0.44
CA GLU A 25 -5.02 -0.47 1.70
C GLU A 25 -5.92 -0.92 2.86
N LEU A 26 -7.23 -1.02 2.62
CA LEU A 26 -8.16 -1.45 3.66
C LEU A 26 -7.89 -2.90 4.07
N LEU A 27 -7.62 -3.78 3.09
CA LEU A 27 -7.20 -5.16 3.37
C LEU A 27 -5.88 -5.22 4.12
N ALA A 28 -4.88 -4.42 3.73
CA ALA A 28 -3.61 -4.32 4.44
C ALA A 28 -3.83 -3.91 5.91
N GLY A 29 -4.60 -2.85 6.15
CA GLY A 29 -4.90 -2.37 7.50
C GLY A 29 -5.65 -3.38 8.36
N LEU A 30 -6.69 -4.02 7.80
CA LEU A 30 -7.48 -5.03 8.51
C LEU A 30 -6.63 -6.26 8.88
N LEU A 31 -5.81 -6.75 7.94
CA LEU A 31 -4.94 -7.91 8.17
C LEU A 31 -3.80 -7.59 9.15
N SER A 32 -3.22 -6.39 9.08
CA SER A 32 -2.22 -5.94 10.06
C SER A 32 -2.82 -5.81 11.45
N ALA A 33 -4.03 -5.24 11.59
CA ALA A 33 -4.73 -5.16 12.87
C ALA A 33 -5.05 -6.56 13.42
N ALA A 34 -5.56 -7.46 12.58
CA ALA A 34 -5.77 -8.85 12.95
C ALA A 34 -4.45 -9.54 13.35
N GLY A 35 -3.35 -9.23 12.67
CA GLY A 35 -2.01 -9.74 12.97
C GLY A 35 -1.51 -9.34 14.35
N VAL A 36 -1.74 -8.09 14.76
CA VAL A 36 -1.40 -7.63 16.12
C VAL A 36 -2.17 -8.43 17.16
N VAL A 37 -3.48 -8.63 16.98
CA VAL A 37 -4.31 -9.43 17.89
C VAL A 37 -3.81 -10.87 17.95
N TRP A 38 -3.51 -11.47 16.80
CA TRP A 38 -3.01 -12.85 16.69
C TRP A 38 -1.67 -13.05 17.42
N LEU A 39 -0.76 -12.08 17.28
CA LEU A 39 0.53 -12.07 17.98
C LEU A 39 0.34 -11.99 19.49
N LEU A 40 -0.53 -11.09 19.96
CA LEU A 40 -0.80 -10.91 21.40
C LEU A 40 -1.45 -12.14 22.03
N LEU A 41 -2.25 -12.89 21.27
CA LEU A 41 -2.87 -14.14 21.71
C LEU A 41 -1.97 -15.37 21.53
N GLY A 42 -0.76 -15.20 20.97
CA GLY A 42 0.19 -16.29 20.74
C GLY A 42 -0.26 -17.30 19.68
N TRP A 43 -1.19 -16.91 18.81
CA TRP A 43 -1.78 -17.79 17.80
C TRP A 43 -0.98 -17.85 16.49
N GLY A 44 0.13 -17.11 16.39
CA GLY A 44 1.05 -17.12 15.26
C GLY A 44 1.15 -15.78 14.52
N ILE A 45 1.88 -15.79 13.39
CA ILE A 45 2.33 -14.57 12.68
C ILE A 45 1.74 -14.40 11.28
N VAL A 46 1.06 -15.42 10.75
CA VAL A 46 0.52 -15.48 9.37
C VAL A 46 -0.27 -14.23 8.97
N PRO A 47 -1.32 -13.79 9.70
CA PRO A 47 -2.06 -12.57 9.38
C PRO A 47 -1.18 -11.31 9.31
N GLY A 48 -0.16 -11.20 10.17
CA GLY A 48 0.79 -10.09 10.18
C GLY A 48 1.66 -10.06 8.92
N ILE A 49 2.12 -11.24 8.47
CA ILE A 49 2.86 -11.40 7.21
C ILE A 49 1.99 -11.00 6.02
N VAL A 50 0.75 -11.50 5.95
CA VAL A 50 -0.15 -11.19 4.83
C VAL A 50 -0.52 -9.70 4.83
N GLY A 51 -0.76 -9.09 6.00
CA GLY A 51 -0.99 -7.64 6.10
C GLY A 51 0.20 -6.82 5.60
N ALA A 52 1.42 -7.19 6.00
CA ALA A 52 2.64 -6.51 5.56
C ALA A 52 2.91 -6.68 4.05
N LEU A 53 2.58 -7.84 3.46
CA LEU A 53 2.62 -8.07 2.01
C LEU A 53 1.65 -7.14 1.27
N PHE A 54 0.39 -7.05 1.72
CA PHE A 54 -0.59 -6.16 1.12
C PHE A 54 -0.20 -4.68 1.26
N ALA A 55 0.40 -4.29 2.39
CA ALA A 55 0.93 -2.95 2.59
C ALA A 55 2.06 -2.62 1.59
N ALA A 56 2.99 -3.55 1.38
CA ALA A 56 4.07 -3.38 0.40
C ALA A 56 3.54 -3.28 -1.05
N ILE A 57 2.56 -4.12 -1.41
CA ILE A 57 1.91 -4.07 -2.73
C ILE A 57 1.19 -2.72 -2.92
N SER A 58 0.43 -2.27 -1.92
CA SER A 58 -0.25 -0.98 -1.95
C SER A 58 0.74 0.17 -2.13
N GLY A 59 1.86 0.15 -1.41
CA GLY A 59 2.95 1.12 -1.56
C GLY A 59 3.51 1.18 -2.99
N CYS A 60 3.75 0.03 -3.63
CA CYS A 60 4.20 -0.04 -5.03
C CYS A 60 3.20 0.59 -6.00
N ILE A 61 1.90 0.32 -5.81
CA ILE A 61 0.84 0.88 -6.66
C ILE A 61 0.77 2.40 -6.46
N LEU A 62 0.79 2.87 -5.21
CA LEU A 62 0.75 4.30 -4.88
C LEU A 62 1.94 5.05 -5.46
N MET A 63 3.18 4.58 -5.24
CA MET A 63 4.38 5.22 -5.78
C MET A 63 4.35 5.31 -7.31
N THR A 64 3.86 4.25 -7.97
CA THR A 64 3.69 4.23 -9.42
C THR A 64 2.60 5.22 -9.87
N GLY A 65 1.48 5.29 -9.15
CA GLY A 65 0.40 6.24 -9.39
C GLY A 65 0.86 7.69 -9.27
N GLN A 66 1.64 8.01 -8.23
CA GLN A 66 2.25 9.34 -8.06
C GLN A 66 3.18 9.67 -9.22
N ARG A 67 4.00 8.71 -9.68
CA ARG A 67 4.89 8.92 -10.83
C ARG A 67 4.12 9.15 -12.13
N LEU A 68 3.03 8.43 -12.36
CA LEU A 68 2.17 8.63 -13.53
C LEU A 68 1.49 10.01 -13.52
N ALA A 69 1.11 10.49 -12.34
CA ALA A 69 0.59 11.85 -12.11
C ALA A 69 1.67 12.95 -12.18
N LYS A 70 2.94 12.59 -12.44
CA LYS A 70 4.11 13.47 -12.41
C LYS A 70 4.32 14.16 -11.06
N ASP A 71 3.84 13.56 -9.97
CA ASP A 71 4.11 13.99 -8.60
C ASP A 71 5.32 13.21 -8.03
N TYR A 72 6.50 13.78 -8.23
CA TYR A 72 7.77 13.21 -7.79
C TYR A 72 7.96 13.32 -6.28
N VAL A 73 7.42 14.39 -5.68
CA VAL A 73 7.55 14.66 -4.25
C VAL A 73 6.66 13.70 -3.47
N GLY A 74 5.41 13.49 -3.93
CA GLY A 74 4.50 12.50 -3.37
C GLY A 74 5.07 11.07 -3.45
N ALA A 75 5.65 10.69 -4.59
CA ALA A 75 6.29 9.38 -4.74
C ALA A 75 7.47 9.18 -3.77
N ALA A 76 8.30 10.21 -3.55
CA ALA A 76 9.42 10.15 -2.60
C ALA A 76 8.95 10.07 -1.14
N ALA A 77 7.85 10.74 -0.79
CA ALA A 77 7.27 10.72 0.55
C ALA A 77 6.74 9.33 0.95
N LEU A 78 6.39 8.47 -0.01
CA LEU A 78 5.91 7.11 0.22
C LEU A 78 7.04 6.10 0.52
N VAL A 79 8.28 6.40 0.15
CA VAL A 79 9.43 5.47 0.29
C VAL A 79 9.64 5.01 1.74
N PRO A 80 9.62 5.87 2.77
CA PRO A 80 9.80 5.44 4.16
C PRO A 80 8.71 4.47 4.64
N TYR A 81 7.45 4.67 4.22
CA TYR A 81 6.34 3.79 4.57
C TYR A 81 6.48 2.41 3.92
N PHE A 82 6.89 2.40 2.65
CA PHE A 82 7.22 1.15 1.96
C PHE A 82 8.35 0.39 2.66
N LEU A 83 9.41 1.09 3.08
CA LEU A 83 10.52 0.48 3.82
C LEU A 83 10.06 -0.18 5.12
N ILE A 84 9.15 0.47 5.87
CA ILE A 84 8.58 -0.12 7.09
C ILE A 84 7.87 -1.45 6.81
N ALA A 85 7.10 -1.53 5.71
CA ALA A 85 6.42 -2.77 5.32
C ALA A 85 7.43 -3.89 4.98
N ILE A 86 8.50 -3.57 4.26
CA ILE A 86 9.55 -4.54 3.90
C ILE A 86 10.35 -5.00 5.13
N ILE A 87 10.73 -4.07 6.01
CA ILE A 87 11.41 -4.40 7.27
C ILE A 87 10.50 -5.28 8.12
N GLY A 88 9.21 -4.98 8.20
CA GLY A 88 8.23 -5.82 8.90
C GLY A 88 8.19 -7.25 8.35
N LEU A 89 8.17 -7.42 7.02
CA LEU A 89 8.24 -8.74 6.39
C LEU A 89 9.53 -9.50 6.73
N TYR A 90 10.65 -8.80 6.74
CA TYR A 90 11.94 -9.39 7.12
C TYR A 90 11.95 -9.86 8.59
N ILE A 91 11.40 -9.04 9.51
CA ILE A 91 11.29 -9.39 10.93
C ILE A 91 10.41 -10.63 11.13
N TYR A 92 9.31 -10.77 10.38
CA TYR A 92 8.46 -11.96 10.48
C TYR A 92 9.13 -13.25 9.96
N GLN A 93 10.19 -13.16 9.17
CA GLN A 93 10.93 -14.33 8.66
C GLN A 93 12.09 -14.76 9.56
N MET A 94 12.47 -13.94 10.53
CA MET A 94 13.47 -14.26 11.56
C MET A 94 12.87 -15.17 12.64
#